data_AF-A0A956EQ70-F1
#
_entry.id   AF-A0A956EQ70-F1
#
_cell.length_a   1.000
_cell.length_b   1.000
_cell.length_c   1.000
_cell.angle_alpha   90.00
_cell.angle_beta   90.00
_cell.angle_gamma   90.00
#
_symmetry.space_group_name_H-M   'P 1'
#
loop_
_entity.id
_entity.type
_entity.pdbx_description
1 polymer ?
#
loop_
_entity_poly.entity_id
_entity_poly.type
_entity_poly.pdbx_seq_one_letter_code
_entity_poly.pdbx_strand_id
1 'polypeptide(L)' 'MRFRGTAALAALGAFAVSVPALADTVTLAPSMDCTLYAEDGGLANCAGQGLFVGENASGNVRRSVLAFDV' A
#
# COMPACT_ATOMS: atom_id res chain seq x y z
N MET A 1 -17.41 -16.89 44.90
CA MET A 1 -16.55 -17.30 43.77
C MET A 1 -17.16 -16.74 42.49
N ARG A 2 -16.48 -15.81 41.80
CA ARG A 2 -16.99 -15.14 40.59
C ARG A 2 -16.51 -15.89 39.33
N PHE A 3 -17.41 -16.05 38.37
CA PHE A 3 -17.31 -16.74 37.09
C PHE A 3 -16.11 -16.31 36.22
N ARG A 4 -14.91 -16.85 36.47
CA ARG A 4 -13.73 -16.65 35.59
C ARG A 4 -13.71 -17.58 34.36
N GLY A 5 -14.46 -18.68 34.39
CA GLY A 5 -14.46 -19.71 33.33
C GLY A 5 -15.42 -19.44 32.16
N THR A 6 -16.47 -18.66 32.34
CA THR A 6 -17.48 -18.40 31.28
C THR A 6 -16.94 -17.49 30.18
N ALA A 7 -16.10 -16.51 30.53
CA ALA A 7 -15.45 -15.65 29.54
C ALA A 7 -14.51 -16.44 28.62
N ALA A 8 -13.78 -17.42 29.17
CA ALA A 8 -12.88 -18.29 28.41
C ALA A 8 -13.64 -19.22 27.45
N LEU A 9 -14.75 -19.81 27.91
CA LEU A 9 -15.61 -20.64 27.05
C LEU A 9 -16.26 -19.83 25.92
N ALA A 10 -16.74 -18.62 26.21
CA ALA A 10 -17.35 -17.75 25.21
C ALA A 10 -16.33 -17.33 24.13
N ALA A 11 -15.09 -17.05 24.52
CA ALA A 11 -14.01 -16.74 23.57
C ALA A 11 -13.67 -17.93 22.67
N LEU A 12 -13.56 -19.16 23.22
CA LEU A 12 -13.33 -20.37 22.40
C LEU A 12 -14.48 -20.61 21.40
N GLY A 13 -15.73 -20.38 21.83
CA GLY A 13 -16.88 -20.48 20.95
C GLY A 13 -16.84 -19.49 19.77
N ALA A 14 -16.41 -18.25 20.03
CA ALA A 14 -16.30 -17.21 19.00
C ALA A 14 -15.22 -17.52 17.94
N PHE A 15 -14.10 -18.13 18.35
CA PHE A 15 -13.08 -18.58 17.39
C PHE A 15 -13.57 -19.73 16.51
N ALA A 16 -14.36 -20.66 17.07
CA ALA A 16 -14.85 -21.84 16.36
C ALA A 16 -15.88 -21.53 15.26
N VAL A 17 -16.56 -20.38 15.32
CA VAL A 17 -17.59 -19.97 14.33
C VAL A 17 -17.16 -18.81 13.44
N SER A 18 -15.88 -18.45 13.45
CA SER A 18 -15.37 -17.38 12.59
C SER A 18 -15.37 -17.81 11.12
N VAL A 19 -16.07 -17.06 10.27
CA VAL A 19 -16.06 -17.23 8.81
C VAL A 19 -14.75 -16.65 8.28
N PRO A 20 -14.05 -17.33 7.34
CA PRO A 20 -12.85 -16.75 6.74
C PRO A 20 -13.22 -15.44 6.02
N ALA A 21 -12.43 -14.39 6.25
CA ALA A 21 -12.55 -13.15 5.49
C ALA A 21 -12.23 -13.46 4.02
N LEU A 22 -13.17 -13.22 3.12
CA LEU A 22 -12.91 -13.27 1.69
C LEU A 22 -11.99 -12.10 1.34
N ALA A 23 -10.79 -12.43 0.86
CA ALA A 23 -9.90 -11.47 0.27
C ALA A 23 -10.06 -11.56 -1.26
N ASP A 24 -10.20 -10.40 -1.90
CA ASP A 24 -10.17 -10.29 -3.35
C ASP A 24 -8.97 -9.43 -3.78
N THR A 25 -8.43 -9.70 -4.96
CA THR A 25 -7.30 -8.95 -5.51
C THR A 25 -7.73 -8.33 -6.83
N VAL A 26 -7.68 -7.00 -6.90
CA VAL A 26 -7.87 -6.26 -8.15
C VAL A 26 -6.52 -5.68 -8.60
N THR A 27 -6.22 -5.86 -9.88
CA THR A 27 -5.06 -5.23 -10.52
C THR A 27 -5.52 -3.95 -11.19
N LEU A 28 -5.02 -2.80 -10.72
CA LEU A 28 -5.28 -1.49 -11.31
C LEU A 28 -4.07 -1.04 -12.11
N ALA A 29 -4.29 -0.58 -13.33
CA ALA A 29 -3.28 0.19 -14.05
C ALA A 29 -3.17 1.58 -13.40
N PRO A 30 -1.95 2.09 -13.13
CA PRO A 30 -1.79 3.43 -12.59
C PRO A 30 -2.27 4.47 -13.62
N SER A 31 -2.95 5.52 -13.16
CA SER A 31 -3.32 6.68 -13.97
C SER A 31 -2.10 7.58 -14.26
N MET A 32 -1.04 7.47 -13.45
CA MET A 32 0.25 8.11 -13.69
C MET A 32 1.39 7.27 -13.09
N ASP A 33 2.44 7.07 -13.88
CA ASP A 33 3.72 6.46 -13.46
C ASP A 33 4.87 7.31 -14.05
N CYS A 34 5.45 8.17 -13.22
CA CYS A 34 6.44 9.15 -13.67
C CYS A 34 7.50 9.43 -12.60
N THR A 35 8.75 9.60 -13.05
CA THR A 35 9.82 10.12 -12.19
C THR A 35 9.72 11.65 -12.12
N LEU A 36 9.60 12.21 -10.93
CA LEU A 36 9.59 13.65 -10.68
C LEU A 36 10.98 14.19 -10.37
N TYR A 37 11.17 15.45 -10.74
CA TYR A 37 12.28 16.27 -10.28
C TYR A 37 12.00 16.64 -8.81
N ALA A 38 12.99 16.52 -7.91
CA ALA A 38 12.74 16.78 -6.48
C ALA A 38 12.52 18.28 -6.19
N GLU A 39 13.21 19.11 -6.98
CA GLU A 39 13.18 20.56 -6.95
C GLU A 39 11.84 21.17 -7.39
N ASP A 40 11.06 20.46 -8.20
CA ASP A 40 9.76 20.93 -8.71
C ASP A 40 8.77 19.76 -8.83
N GLY A 41 7.65 19.84 -8.10
CA GLY A 41 6.60 18.82 -8.10
C GLY A 41 5.76 18.77 -9.38
N GLY A 42 5.82 19.80 -10.22
CA GLY A 42 5.14 19.85 -11.52
C GLY A 42 6.01 19.40 -12.69
N LEU A 43 7.33 19.28 -12.49
CA LEU A 43 8.26 18.83 -13.52
C LEU A 43 8.50 17.32 -13.38
N ALA A 44 8.28 16.59 -14.47
CA ALA A 44 8.35 15.14 -14.52
C ALA A 44 9.08 14.65 -15.78
N ASN A 45 9.78 13.52 -15.65
CA ASN A 45 10.28 12.73 -16.75
C ASN A 45 9.58 11.37 -16.72
N CYS A 46 8.65 11.17 -17.65
CA CYS A 46 7.85 9.95 -17.79
C CYS A 46 8.34 9.04 -18.94
N ALA A 47 9.58 9.21 -19.40
CA ALA A 47 10.11 8.51 -20.58
C ALA A 47 10.71 7.13 -20.28
N GLY A 48 10.73 6.69 -19.02
CA GLY A 48 11.30 5.41 -18.59
C GLY A 48 10.27 4.29 -18.47
N GLN A 49 10.74 3.03 -18.50
CA GLN A 49 9.90 1.85 -18.31
C GLN A 49 9.79 1.41 -16.84
N GLY A 50 10.35 2.20 -15.91
CA GLY A 50 10.43 1.83 -14.51
C GLY A 50 10.45 3.02 -13.59
N LEU A 51 10.18 2.72 -12.32
CA LEU A 51 10.13 3.68 -11.23
C LEU A 51 11.54 4.00 -10.73
N PHE A 52 11.91 5.28 -10.66
CA PHE A 52 13.17 5.71 -10.07
C PHE A 52 12.96 6.69 -8.92
N VAL A 53 13.60 6.42 -7.78
CA VAL A 53 13.66 7.30 -6.62
C VAL A 53 15.09 7.30 -6.10
N GLY A 54 15.65 8.48 -5.87
CA GLY A 54 17.01 8.64 -5.37
C GLY A 54 17.84 9.65 -6.16
N GLU A 55 19.12 9.72 -5.87
CA GLU A 55 20.04 10.61 -6.58
C GLU A 55 20.46 10.01 -7.92
N ASN A 56 20.41 10.84 -8.98
CA ASN A 56 20.94 10.45 -10.28
C ASN A 56 22.47 10.60 -10.33
N ALA A 57 23.09 10.23 -11.46
CA ALA A 57 24.54 10.35 -11.67
C ALA A 57 25.09 11.79 -11.57
N SER A 58 24.22 12.80 -11.58
CA SER A 58 24.57 14.21 -11.41
C SER A 58 24.34 14.73 -9.99
N GLY A 59 23.95 13.86 -9.05
CA GLY A 59 23.64 14.21 -7.66
C GLY A 59 22.28 14.90 -7.48
N ASN A 60 21.41 14.92 -8.50
CA ASN A 60 20.07 15.47 -8.37
C ASN A 60 19.12 14.42 -7.82
N VAL A 61 18.38 14.79 -6.78
CA VAL A 61 17.35 13.94 -6.19
C VAL A 61 16.17 13.81 -7.14
N ARG A 62 15.69 12.58 -7.31
CA ARG A 62 14.48 12.21 -8.03
C ARG A 62 13.47 11.61 -7.06
N ARG A 63 12.21 11.97 -7.26
CA ARG A 63 11.07 11.33 -6.61
C ARG A 63 10.31 10.55 -7.67
N SER A 64 9.37 9.72 -7.25
CA SER A 64 8.45 9.09 -8.19
C SER A 64 7.01 9.26 -7.74
N VAL A 65 6.10 9.31 -8.71
CA VAL A 65 4.66 9.34 -8.47
C VAL A 65 4.04 8.13 -9.13
N LEU A 66 3.26 7.42 -8.33
CA LEU A 66 2.32 6.42 -8.76
C LEU A 66 0.93 6.90 -8.34
N ALA A 67 0.03 7.13 -9.30
CA ALA A 67 -1.34 7.57 -9.03
C ALA A 67 -2.33 6.54 -9.56
N PHE A 68 -3.50 6.47 -8.90
CA PHE A 68 -4.63 5.63 -9.30
C PHE A 68 -5.89 6.49 -9.28
N ASP A 69 -6.80 6.23 -10.20
CA ASP A 69 -8.17 6.74 -10.17
C ASP A 69 -9.05 5.62 -9.61
N VAL A 70 -9.64 5.83 -8.43
CA VAL A 70 -10.40 4.83 -7.66
C VAL A 70 -11.72 5.39 -7.16
#